data_AF-A0A1X7CU14-F1
#
_entry.id   AF-A0A1X7CU14-F1
#
_cell.length_a   1.000
_cell.length_b   1.000
_cell.length_c   1.000
_cell.angle_alpha   90.00
_cell.angle_beta   90.00
_cell.angle_gamma   90.00
#
_symmetry.space_group_name_H-M   'P 1'
#
loop_
_entity.id
_entity.type
_entity.pdbx_description
1 polymer ?
#
loop_
_entity_poly.entity_id
_entity_poly.type
_entity_poly.pdbx_seq_one_letter_code
_entity_poly.pdbx_strand_id
1 'polypeptide(L)'
;MLDGEEHANAVLAEILLSRKIGAAHVKLVGDLISVTAQLDLAARSRRPGLTLDGIVDYDERVGPLEEAYRAAWRAVEAAPDRERRVPELDRLAGALKAAVEGVADFARQRGVEVGLYRFGDPER
;
A
#
# COMPACT_ATOMS: atom_id res chain seq x y z
N MET A 1 -10.75 22.83 -17.28
CA MET A 1 -9.72 22.37 -16.33
C MET A 1 -10.49 21.68 -15.23
N LEU A 2 -10.26 20.38 -15.02
CA LEU A 2 -10.78 19.72 -13.82
C LEU A 2 -10.11 20.37 -12.62
N ASP A 3 -10.84 20.55 -11.53
CA ASP A 3 -10.20 20.93 -10.27
C ASP A 3 -9.22 19.83 -9.81
N GLY A 4 -8.38 20.14 -8.82
CA GLY A 4 -7.35 19.19 -8.36
C GLY A 4 -7.93 17.86 -7.85
N GLU A 5 -9.12 17.86 -7.26
CA GLU A 5 -9.79 16.66 -6.75
C GLU A 5 -10.48 15.87 -7.86
N GLU A 6 -11.15 16.54 -8.81
CA GLU A 6 -11.74 15.94 -10.00
C GLU A 6 -10.68 15.26 -10.88
N HIS A 7 -9.50 15.86 -11.01
CA HIS A 7 -8.37 15.25 -11.71
C HIS A 7 -7.86 13.99 -11.00
N ALA A 8 -7.67 14.05 -9.68
CA ALA A 8 -7.23 12.90 -8.88
C ALA A 8 -8.26 11.74 -8.94
N ASN A 9 -9.55 12.07 -8.85
CA ASN A 9 -10.65 11.10 -8.96
C ASN A 9 -10.72 10.45 -10.36
N ALA A 10 -10.49 11.23 -11.43
CA ALA A 10 -10.45 10.71 -12.79
C ALA A 10 -9.27 9.75 -13.00
N VAL A 11 -8.09 10.08 -12.43
CA VAL A 11 -6.92 9.20 -12.43
C VAL A 11 -7.20 7.92 -11.67
N LEU A 12 -7.77 8.00 -10.46
CA LEU A 12 -8.14 6.82 -9.67
C LEU A 12 -9.15 5.94 -10.40
N ALA A 13 -10.15 6.53 -11.07
CA ALA A 13 -11.11 5.78 -11.88
C ALA A 13 -10.42 5.03 -13.04
N GLU A 14 -9.46 5.66 -13.72
CA GLU A 14 -8.69 5.02 -14.79
C GLU A 14 -7.87 3.81 -14.27
N ILE A 15 -7.30 3.93 -13.07
CA ILE A 15 -6.59 2.85 -12.38
C ILE A 15 -7.54 1.70 -12.09
N LEU A 16 -8.66 1.97 -11.44
CA LEU A 16 -9.64 0.96 -11.03
C LEU A 16 -10.28 0.24 -12.21
N LEU A 17 -10.54 0.96 -13.31
CA LEU A 17 -11.15 0.40 -14.52
C LEU A 17 -10.16 -0.41 -15.37
N SER A 18 -8.86 -0.30 -15.13
CA SER A 18 -7.85 -1.15 -15.78
C SER A 18 -7.90 -2.57 -15.22
N ARG A 19 -8.29 -3.55 -16.03
CA ARG A 19 -8.53 -4.94 -15.59
C ARG A 19 -7.35 -5.58 -14.85
N LYS A 20 -6.11 -5.30 -15.27
CA LYS A 20 -4.90 -5.85 -14.63
C LYS A 20 -4.40 -4.96 -13.49
N ILE A 21 -4.31 -3.66 -13.73
CA ILE A 21 -3.70 -2.71 -12.78
C ILE A 21 -4.66 -2.42 -11.62
N GLY A 22 -5.95 -2.21 -11.90
CA GLY A 22 -6.98 -1.97 -10.89
C GLY A 22 -7.15 -3.13 -9.92
N ALA A 23 -7.19 -4.37 -10.42
CA ALA A 23 -7.28 -5.56 -9.57
C ALA A 23 -6.05 -5.69 -8.64
N ALA A 24 -4.84 -5.45 -9.17
CA ALA A 24 -3.62 -5.48 -8.38
C ALA A 24 -3.59 -4.36 -7.34
N HIS A 25 -4.01 -3.15 -7.72
CA HIS A 25 -4.02 -1.98 -6.83
C HIS A 25 -5.04 -2.15 -5.69
N VAL A 26 -6.26 -2.58 -6.00
CA VAL A 26 -7.29 -2.88 -4.99
C VAL A 26 -6.82 -3.97 -4.02
N LYS A 27 -6.19 -5.04 -4.53
CA LYS A 27 -5.62 -6.09 -3.69
C LYS A 27 -4.58 -5.54 -2.72
N LEU A 28 -3.61 -4.78 -3.22
CA LEU A 28 -2.53 -4.27 -2.40
C LEU A 28 -3.01 -3.25 -1.35
N VAL A 29 -4.01 -2.42 -1.67
CA VAL A 29 -4.66 -1.54 -0.67
C VAL A 29 -5.36 -2.39 0.40
N GLY A 30 -6.07 -3.44 0.00
CA GLY A 30 -6.70 -4.38 0.93
C GLY A 30 -5.68 -5.06 1.86
N ASP A 31 -4.54 -5.51 1.30
CA ASP A 31 -3.44 -6.09 2.07
C ASP A 31 -2.85 -5.09 3.07
N LEU A 32 -2.62 -3.83 2.65
CA LEU A 32 -2.11 -2.78 3.52
C LEU A 32 -3.05 -2.53 4.71
N ILE A 33 -4.35 -2.36 4.46
CA ILE A 33 -5.36 -2.18 5.51
C ILE A 33 -5.37 -3.40 6.45
N SER A 34 -5.32 -4.61 5.90
CA SER A 34 -5.36 -5.84 6.67
C SER A 34 -4.16 -6.00 7.60
N VAL A 35 -2.94 -5.78 7.11
CA VAL A 35 -1.71 -5.90 7.89
C VAL A 35 -1.67 -4.85 8.99
N THR A 36 -2.02 -3.60 8.68
CA THR A 36 -2.08 -2.52 9.67
C THR A 36 -3.09 -2.82 10.78
N ALA A 37 -4.28 -3.34 10.43
CA ALA A 37 -5.28 -3.74 11.42
C ALA A 37 -4.80 -4.89 12.33
N GLN A 38 -4.08 -5.86 11.77
CA GLN A 38 -3.50 -6.98 12.54
C GLN A 38 -2.41 -6.49 13.50
N LEU A 39 -1.57 -5.54 13.07
CA LEU A 39 -0.58 -4.86 13.91
C LEU A 39 -1.25 -4.08 15.06
N ASP A 40 -2.26 -3.27 14.76
CA ASP A 40 -3.00 -2.49 15.75
C ASP A 40 -3.67 -3.39 16.80
N LEU A 41 -4.26 -4.51 16.36
CA LEU A 41 -4.86 -5.47 17.28
C LEU A 41 -3.81 -6.10 18.19
N ALA A 42 -2.65 -6.49 17.64
CA ALA A 42 -1.55 -7.04 18.42
C ALA A 42 -1.00 -6.04 19.46
N ALA A 43 -0.92 -4.76 19.09
CA ALA A 43 -0.52 -3.66 19.98
C ALA A 43 -1.50 -3.53 21.17
N ARG A 44 -2.80 -3.49 20.86
CA ARG A 44 -3.87 -3.33 21.88
C ARG A 44 -3.98 -4.52 22.81
N SER A 45 -3.72 -5.73 22.31
CA SER A 45 -3.71 -6.96 23.11
C SER A 45 -2.48 -7.09 24.03
N ARG A 46 -1.63 -6.05 24.14
CA ARG A 46 -0.42 -6.01 24.97
C ARG A 46 0.53 -7.18 24.69
N ARG A 47 0.64 -7.63 23.43
CA ARG A 47 1.80 -8.45 23.05
C ARG A 47 3.05 -7.61 23.30
N PRO A 48 4.08 -8.13 23.98
CA PRO A 48 5.23 -7.34 24.46
C PRO A 48 6.14 -6.74 23.37
N GLY A 49 5.75 -6.79 22.08
CA GLY A 49 6.59 -6.43 20.93
C GLY A 49 6.43 -5.01 20.36
N LEU A 50 5.51 -4.19 20.87
CA LEU A 50 5.28 -2.81 20.41
C LEU A 50 5.47 -1.82 21.57
N THR A 51 6.72 -1.64 21.96
CA THR A 51 7.17 -0.58 22.89
C THR A 51 7.25 0.77 22.15
N LEU A 52 7.53 1.87 22.88
CA LEU A 52 7.80 3.17 22.26
C LEU A 52 8.95 3.10 21.24
N ASP A 53 10.04 2.40 21.57
CA ASP A 53 11.13 2.10 20.62
C ASP A 53 10.62 1.34 19.41
N GLY A 54 9.63 0.47 19.62
CA GLY A 54 8.95 -0.25 18.57
C GLY A 54 8.16 0.63 17.60
N ILE A 55 7.60 1.75 18.07
CA ILE A 55 6.90 2.74 17.25
C ILE A 55 7.89 3.58 16.44
N VAL A 56 9.02 3.96 17.03
CA VAL A 56 10.09 4.68 16.32
C VAL A 56 10.66 3.82 15.19
N ASP A 57 10.99 2.55 15.47
CA ASP A 57 11.43 1.58 14.45
C ASP A 57 10.40 1.38 13.33
N TYR A 58 9.10 1.46 13.66
CA TYR A 58 8.03 1.37 12.67
C TYR A 58 8.06 2.57 11.72
N ASP A 59 8.08 3.78 12.27
CA ASP A 59 8.13 5.02 11.49
C ASP A 59 9.39 5.09 10.62
N GLU A 60 10.55 4.70 11.14
CA GLU A 60 11.81 4.68 10.38
C GLU A 60 11.75 3.74 9.18
N ARG A 61 10.99 2.64 9.28
CA ARG A 61 10.86 1.63 8.22
C ARG A 61 9.73 1.92 7.25
N VAL A 62 8.61 2.39 7.75
CA VAL A 62 7.38 2.59 6.97
C VAL A 62 7.32 3.98 6.36
N GLY A 63 7.87 4.99 7.03
CA GLY A 63 7.92 6.37 6.52
C GLY A 63 8.53 6.48 5.11
N PRO A 64 9.69 5.86 4.82
CA PRO A 64 10.25 5.85 3.47
C PRO A 64 9.36 5.16 2.43
N LEU A 65 8.61 4.13 2.83
CA LEU A 65 7.68 3.40 1.93
C LEU A 65 6.46 4.25 1.61
N GLU A 66 5.93 4.99 2.60
CA GLU A 66 4.84 5.94 2.39
C GLU A 66 5.26 7.09 1.48
N GLU A 67 6.45 7.66 1.69
CA GLU A 67 6.96 8.71 0.82
C GLU A 67 7.22 8.21 -0.61
N ALA A 68 7.71 6.97 -0.77
CA ALA A 68 7.86 6.36 -2.09
C ALA A 68 6.49 6.17 -2.79
N TYR A 69 5.46 5.75 -2.05
CA TYR A 69 4.09 5.66 -2.57
C TYR A 69 3.54 7.02 -2.98
N ARG A 70 3.67 8.04 -2.13
CA ARG A 70 3.23 9.42 -2.43
C ARG A 70 3.93 9.98 -3.67
N ALA A 71 5.24 9.73 -3.79
CA ALA A 71 6.01 10.16 -4.96
C ALA A 71 5.53 9.47 -6.25
N ALA A 72 5.29 8.15 -6.20
CA ALA A 72 4.75 7.41 -7.34
C ALA A 72 3.34 7.89 -7.72
N TRP A 73 2.49 8.20 -6.74
CA TRP A 73 1.16 8.75 -6.98
C TRP A 73 1.22 10.10 -7.71
N ARG A 74 2.06 11.03 -7.24
CA ARG A 74 2.27 12.33 -7.91
C ARG A 74 2.79 12.18 -9.33
N ALA A 75 3.64 11.18 -9.60
CA ALA A 75 4.14 10.91 -10.94
C ALA A 75 3.01 10.44 -11.89
N VAL A 76 2.08 9.62 -11.38
CA VAL A 76 0.88 9.21 -12.13
C VAL A 76 -0.02 10.41 -12.41
N GLU A 77 -0.27 11.27 -11.41
CA GLU A 77 -1.11 12.46 -11.57
C GLU A 77 -0.52 13.48 -12.57
N ALA A 78 0.81 13.63 -12.56
CA ALA A 78 1.52 14.54 -13.44
C ALA A 78 1.68 14.02 -14.88
N ALA A 79 1.43 12.73 -15.13
CA ALA A 79 1.56 12.17 -16.46
C ALA A 79 0.43 12.68 -17.39
N PRO A 80 0.79 13.30 -18.53
CA PRO A 80 -0.14 14.11 -19.32
C PRO A 80 -1.12 13.26 -20.17
N ASP A 81 -0.79 11.99 -20.41
CA ASP A 81 -1.57 11.08 -21.23
C ASP A 81 -1.51 9.65 -20.70
N ARG A 82 -2.40 8.81 -21.23
CA ARG A 82 -2.55 7.42 -20.81
C ARG A 82 -1.30 6.58 -21.07
N GLU A 83 -0.63 6.76 -22.20
CA GLU A 83 0.56 5.97 -22.55
C GLU A 83 1.70 6.23 -21.58
N ARG A 84 1.87 7.49 -21.16
CA ARG A 84 2.86 7.89 -20.15
C ARG A 84 2.43 7.54 -18.73
N ARG A 85 1.14 7.38 -18.45
CA ARG A 85 0.64 6.92 -17.14
C ARG A 85 0.95 5.45 -16.88
N VAL A 86 0.85 4.57 -17.88
CA VAL A 86 1.06 3.12 -17.71
C VAL A 86 2.35 2.77 -16.96
N PRO A 87 3.55 3.27 -17.33
CA PRO A 87 4.78 2.96 -16.60
C PRO A 87 4.79 3.53 -15.17
N GLU A 88 4.15 4.69 -14.93
CA GLU A 88 4.03 5.26 -13.58
C GLU A 88 3.05 4.46 -12.72
N LEU A 89 2.01 3.86 -13.32
CA LEU A 89 1.09 2.96 -12.63
C LEU A 89 1.76 1.67 -12.18
N ASP A 90 2.66 1.11 -13.00
CA ASP A 90 3.47 -0.04 -12.60
C ASP A 90 4.41 0.31 -11.44
N ARG A 91 5.02 1.51 -11.47
CA ARG A 91 5.83 2.01 -10.34
C ARG A 91 5.00 2.21 -9.08
N LEU A 92 3.79 2.77 -9.20
CA LEU A 92 2.86 2.94 -8.10
C LEU A 92 2.46 1.59 -7.49
N ALA A 93 2.15 0.59 -8.32
CA ALA A 93 1.87 -0.77 -7.86
C ALA A 93 3.09 -1.40 -7.16
N GLY A 94 4.30 -1.16 -7.68
CA GLY A 94 5.54 -1.59 -7.04
C GLY A 94 5.80 -0.93 -5.69
N ALA A 95 5.59 0.38 -5.58
CA ALA A 95 5.73 1.13 -4.33
C ALA A 95 4.72 0.64 -3.28
N LEU A 96 3.46 0.44 -3.69
CA LEU A 96 2.42 -0.07 -2.81
C LEU A 96 2.71 -1.52 -2.36
N LYS A 97 3.23 -2.37 -3.25
CA LYS A 97 3.69 -3.71 -2.88
C LYS A 97 4.82 -3.67 -1.86
N ALA A 98 5.83 -2.81 -2.07
CA ALA A 98 6.93 -2.64 -1.14
C ALA A 98 6.43 -2.15 0.24
N ALA A 99 5.43 -1.25 0.27
CA ALA A 99 4.79 -0.82 1.50
C ALA A 99 4.12 -1.98 2.25
N VAL A 100 3.31 -2.79 1.56
CA VAL A 100 2.67 -3.98 2.13
C VAL A 100 3.70 -4.96 2.70
N GLU A 101 4.73 -5.29 1.91
CA GLU A 101 5.78 -6.22 2.33
C GLU A 101 6.58 -5.68 3.52
N GLY A 102 6.94 -4.40 3.52
CA GLY A 102 7.67 -3.77 4.61
C GLY A 102 6.90 -3.74 5.94
N VAL A 103 5.61 -3.41 5.90
CA VAL A 103 4.74 -3.45 7.09
C VAL A 103 4.56 -4.89 7.57
N ALA A 104 4.37 -5.85 6.65
CA ALA A 104 4.24 -7.26 7.02
C ALA A 104 5.53 -7.83 7.63
N ASP A 105 6.70 -7.48 7.09
CA ASP A 105 7.98 -7.92 7.60
C ASP A 105 8.29 -7.32 8.97
N PHE A 106 7.95 -6.04 9.18
CA PHE A 106 8.00 -5.43 10.51
C PHE A 106 7.13 -6.21 11.51
N ALA A 107 5.89 -6.55 11.14
CA ALA A 107 4.99 -7.32 11.99
C ALA A 107 5.56 -8.69 12.37
N ARG A 108 6.09 -9.43 11.38
CA ARG A 108 6.70 -10.75 11.60
C ARG A 108 7.92 -10.69 12.50
N GLN A 109 8.79 -9.69 12.35
CA GLN A 109 9.96 -9.50 13.21
C GLN A 109 9.60 -9.26 14.67
N ARG A 110 8.37 -8.82 14.95
CA ARG A 110 7.83 -8.62 16.30
C ARG A 110 6.94 -9.78 16.78
N GLY A 111 6.95 -10.90 16.08
CA GLY A 111 6.17 -12.09 16.43
C GLY A 111 4.65 -11.90 16.24
N VAL A 112 4.25 -10.95 15.40
CA VAL A 112 2.86 -10.80 14.95
C VAL A 112 2.70 -11.65 13.69
N GLU A 113 1.82 -12.64 13.77
CA GLU A 113 1.43 -13.43 12.62
C GLU A 113 0.53 -12.56 11.73
N VAL A 114 0.99 -12.30 10.50
CA VAL A 114 0.28 -11.48 9.52
C VAL A 114 -0.09 -12.32 8.30
N GLY A 115 -1.39 -12.46 8.08
CA GLY A 115 -1.95 -13.02 6.85
C GLY A 115 -2.11 -11.94 5.80
N LEU A 116 -1.55 -12.16 4.61
CA LEU A 116 -1.86 -11.36 3.41
C LEU A 116 -3.03 -12.03 2.68
N TYR A 117 -4.01 -11.24 2.25
CA TYR A 117 -5.21 -11.76 1.62
C TYR A 117 -4.90 -12.14 0.17
N ARG A 118 -4.81 -13.44 -0.10
CA ARG A 118 -4.59 -13.95 -1.46
C ARG A 118 -5.91 -14.04 -2.21
N PHE A 119 -6.44 -12.91 -2.65
CA PHE A 119 -7.55 -12.90 -3.62
C PHE A 119 -7.11 -13.68 -4.87
N GLY A 120 -7.79 -14.80 -5.16
CA GLY A 120 -7.59 -15.60 -6.36
C GLY A 120 -6.63 -16.80 -6.25
N ASP A 121 -6.08 -17.10 -5.07
CA ASP A 121 -5.57 -18.47 -4.86
C ASP A 121 -6.81 -19.39 -4.81
N PRO A 122 -6.92 -20.41 -5.68
CA PRO A 122 -7.95 -21.41 -5.50
C PRO A 122 -7.73 -21.98 -4.10
N GLU A 123 -8.80 -21.91 -3.31
CA GLU A 123 -8.83 -22.48 -1.97
C GLU A 123 -8.28 -23.91 -2.01
N ARG A 124 -7.52 -24.26 -0.99
CA ARG A 124 -7.12 -25.64 -0.69
C ARG A 124 -8.33 -26.57 -0.69
#